data_AF-A0A1Q2Z0H0-F1
#
_entry.id   AF-A0A1Q2Z0H0-F1
#
_cell.length_a   1.000
_cell.length_b   1.000
_cell.length_c   1.000
_cell.angle_alpha   90.00
_cell.angle_beta   90.00
_cell.angle_gamma   90.00
#
_symmetry.space_group_name_H-M   'P 1'
#
loop_
_entity.id
_entity.type
_entity.pdbx_description
1 polymer ?
#
loop_
_entity_poly.entity_id
_entity_poly.type
_entity_poly.pdbx_seq_one_letter_code
_entity_poly.pdbx_strand_id
1 'polypeptide(L)' 'MGLSRRRADAVAAELVRQGIQRSEITVEAFGESRPLVPTADGVREPQNRRVEIVLR' A
#
# COMPACT_ATOMS: atom_id res chain seq x y z
N MET A 1 -4.72 -13.64 -0.50
CA MET A 1 -3.93 -12.39 -0.46
C MET A 1 -4.79 -11.24 0.06
N GLY A 2 -4.30 -10.44 1.02
CA GLY A 2 -5.05 -9.33 1.63
C GLY A 2 -5.23 -8.11 0.71
N LEU A 3 -6.25 -7.27 0.99
CA LEU A 3 -6.60 -6.09 0.18
C LEU A 3 -5.48 -5.04 0.12
N SER A 4 -4.77 -4.83 1.23
CA SER A 4 -3.62 -3.91 1.30
C SER A 4 -2.49 -4.32 0.35
N ARG A 5 -2.14 -5.61 0.33
CA ARG A 5 -1.12 -6.16 -0.58
C ARG A 5 -1.51 -5.96 -2.04
N ARG A 6 -2.75 -6.28 -2.42
CA ARG A 6 -3.23 -6.08 -3.80
C ARG A 6 -3.12 -4.62 -4.26
N ARG A 7 -3.39 -3.65 -3.39
CA ARG A 7 -3.24 -2.24 -3.71
C ARG A 7 -1.77 -1.85 -3.90
N ALA A 8 -0.91 -2.32 -3.00
CA ALA A 8 0.52 -2.05 -3.09
C ALA A 8 1.14 -2.68 -4.34
N ASP A 9 0.73 -3.89 -4.71
CA ASP A 9 1.17 -4.56 -5.95
C ASP A 9 0.71 -3.78 -7.20
N ALA A 10 -0.50 -3.23 -7.21
CA ALA A 10 -0.99 -2.41 -8.31
C ALA A 10 -0.17 -1.12 -8.48
N VAL A 11 0.19 -0.45 -7.38
CA VAL A 11 1.08 0.73 -7.42
C VAL A 11 2.48 0.34 -7.89
N ALA A 12 3.03 -0.78 -7.39
CA ALA A 12 4.34 -1.27 -7.82
C ALA A 12 4.37 -1.59 -9.33
N ALA A 13 3.31 -2.20 -9.86
CA ALA A 13 3.19 -2.47 -11.30
C ALA A 13 3.18 -1.18 -12.13
N GLU A 14 2.49 -0.14 -11.65
CA GLU A 14 2.47 1.16 -12.32
C GLU A 14 3.84 1.85 -12.29
N LEU A 15 4.56 1.79 -11.17
CA LEU A 15 5.94 2.30 -11.09
C LEU A 15 6.89 1.58 -12.04
N VAL A 16 6.73 0.26 -12.20
CA VAL A 16 7.49 -0.52 -13.18
C VAL A 16 7.15 -0.07 -14.61
N ARG A 17 5.88 0.16 -14.91
CA ARG A 17 5.44 0.70 -16.20
C ARG A 17 6.04 2.07 -16.51
N GLN A 18 6.30 2.87 -15.46
CA GLN A 18 6.96 4.17 -15.56
C GLN A 18 8.49 4.10 -15.63
N GLY A 19 9.08 2.90 -15.55
CA GLY A 19 10.52 2.67 -15.77
C GLY A 19 11.34 2.39 -14.51
N ILE A 20 10.72 2.31 -13.33
CA ILE A 20 11.43 1.90 -12.10
C ILE A 20 11.66 0.39 -12.15
N GLN A 21 12.87 -0.07 -11.87
CA GLN A 21 13.15 -1.50 -11.92
C GLN A 21 12.42 -2.23 -10.80
N ARG A 22 11.78 -3.37 -11.11
CA ARG A 22 11.01 -4.13 -10.11
C ARG A 22 11.87 -4.56 -8.91
N SER A 23 13.17 -4.80 -9.13
CA SER A 23 14.15 -5.15 -8.10
C SER A 23 14.41 -4.04 -7.09
N GLU A 24 14.16 -2.77 -7.44
CA GLU A 24 14.32 -1.61 -6.55
C GLU A 24 13.11 -1.40 -5.64
N ILE A 25 11.99 -2.11 -5.90
CA ILE A 25 10.73 -1.91 -5.19
C ILE A 25 10.52 -3.01 -4.14
N THR A 26 10.48 -2.64 -2.87
CA THR A 26 10.01 -3.53 -1.79
C THR A 26 8.54 -3.24 -1.48
N VAL A 27 7.70 -4.28 -1.46
CA VAL A 27 6.27 -4.15 -1.18
C VAL A 27 5.96 -4.71 0.21
N GLU A 28 5.48 -3.83 1.09
CA GLU A 28 4.99 -4.18 2.42
C GLU A 28 3.48 -3.91 2.51
N ALA A 29 2.77 -4.71 3.31
CA ALA A 29 1.32 -4.62 3.44
C ALA A 29 0.89 -4.82 4.90
N PHE A 30 0.26 -3.80 5.48
CA PHE A 30 -0.10 -3.77 6.90
C PHE A 30 -1.58 -4.04 7.18
N GLY A 31 -2.45 -3.98 6.17
CA GLY A 31 -3.89 -4.15 6.38
C GLY A 31 -4.42 -3.07 7.32
N GLU A 32 -5.07 -3.46 8.40
CA GLU A 32 -5.66 -2.55 9.40
C GLU A 32 -4.73 -2.28 10.58
N SER A 33 -3.53 -2.88 10.62
CA SER A 33 -2.62 -2.78 11.78
C SER A 33 -1.88 -1.44 11.89
N ARG A 34 -1.94 -0.59 10.85
CA ARG A 34 -1.28 0.74 10.80
C ARG A 34 -2.21 1.80 10.18
N PRO A 35 -3.31 2.16 10.84
CA PRO A 35 -4.21 3.19 10.34
C PRO A 35 -3.55 4.58 10.38
N LEU A 36 -3.91 5.46 9.44
CA LEU A 36 -3.57 6.89 9.52
C LEU A 36 -4.45 7.59 10.54
N VAL A 37 -5.75 7.30 10.45
CA VAL A 37 -6.78 7.80 11.37
C VAL A 37 -7.25 6.61 12.21
N PRO A 38 -7.08 6.64 13.54
CA PRO A 38 -7.57 5.58 14.41
C PRO A 38 -9.06 5.35 14.20
N THR A 39 -9.44 4.12 13.87
CA THR A 39 -10.83 3.71 13.69
C THR A 39 -11.09 2.43 14.44
N ALA A 40 -12.33 2.22 14.87
CA ALA A 40 -12.75 0.91 15.36
C ALA A 40 -12.67 -0.15 14.26
N ASP A 41 -12.64 -1.42 14.66
CA ASP A 41 -12.59 -2.55 13.73
C ASP A 41 -13.78 -2.52 12.76
N GLY A 42 -13.51 -2.84 11.49
CA GLY A 42 -14.49 -2.84 10.41
C GLY A 42 -15.02 -1.46 9.97
N VAL A 43 -14.59 -0.36 10.58
CA VAL A 43 -15.05 0.98 10.19
C VAL A 43 -14.39 1.43 8.90
N ARG A 44 -15.23 1.78 7.92
CA ARG A 44 -14.78 2.24 6.61
C ARG A 44 -14.22 3.67 6.68
N GLU A 45 -12.89 3.80 6.70
CA GLU A 45 -12.20 5.09 6.57
C GLU A 45 -11.44 5.19 5.23
N PRO A 46 -11.81 6.11 4.32
CA PRO A 46 -11.11 6.33 3.05
C PRO A 46 -9.62 6.61 3.19
N GLN A 47 -9.20 7.39 4.19
CA GLN A 47 -7.79 7.76 4.38
C GLN A 47 -6.91 6.56 4.78
N ASN A 48 -7.50 5.56 5.44
CA ASN A 48 -6.81 4.32 5.77
C ASN A 48 -6.60 3.40 4.54
N ARG A 49 -7.29 3.67 3.43
CA ARG A 49 -7.10 2.97 2.15
C ARG A 49 -6.01 3.63 1.30
N ARG A 50 -4.79 3.72 1.83
CA ARG A 50 -3.65 4.38 1.17
C ARG A 50 -2.50 3.43 0.86
N VAL A 51 -1.61 3.89 -0.01
CA VAL A 51 -0.28 3.32 -0.25
C VAL A 51 0.71 4.45 -0.02
N GLU A 52 1.78 4.18 0.72
CA GLU A 52 2.87 5.12 0.97
C GLU A 52 4.10 4.68 0.17
N ILE A 53 4.78 5.64 -0.47
CA ILE A 53 6.04 5.40 -1.19
C ILE A 53 7.13 6.12 -0.41
N VAL A 54 8.11 5.36 0.08
CA VAL A 54 9.24 5.89 0.86
C VAL A 54 10.51 5.69 0.05
N LEU A 55 11.21 6.79 -0.24
CA LEU A 55 12.53 6.78 -0.87
C LEU A 55 13.59 6.78 0.23
N ARG A 56 14.61 5.93 0.10
CA ARG A 56 15.75 5.85 1.03
C ARG A 56 17.05 6.04 0.28
#